data_AF-A0A6I3GLN2-F1
#
_entry.id   AF-A0A6I3GLN2-F1
#
_cell.length_a   1.000
_cell.length_b   1.000
_cell.length_c   1.000
_cell.angle_alpha   90.00
_cell.angle_beta   90.00
_cell.angle_gamma   90.00
#
_symmetry.space_group_name_H-M   'P 1'
#
loop_
_entity.id
_entity.type
_entity.pdbx_description
1 polymer ?
#
loop_
_entity_poly.entity_id
_entity_poly.type
_entity_poly.pdbx_seq_one_letter_code
_entity_poly.pdbx_strand_id
1 'polypeptide(L)'
;MGQRLLQRRLAQTAARLKELRLELLVVSDQMSHMVDDANDLSLRALVSETPSAEFEYRESKKHADVIVRHHGQLVAEIADLERRMNDLLDRMKEHSS
;
A
#
# COMPACT_ATOMS: atom_id res chain seq x y z
N MET A 1 25.00 25.12 7.52
CA MET A 1 24.80 23.72 7.99
C MET A 1 23.40 23.18 7.69
N GLY A 2 22.32 24.00 7.71
CA GLY A 2 20.94 23.52 7.49
C GLY A 2 20.65 22.94 6.10
N GLN A 3 21.14 23.55 5.02
CA GLN A 3 20.80 23.16 3.64
C GLN A 3 21.25 21.74 3.26
N ARG A 4 22.47 21.34 3.65
CA ARG A 4 22.98 19.97 3.40
C ARG A 4 22.16 18.90 4.14
N LEU A 5 21.71 19.21 5.36
CA LEU A 5 20.86 18.31 6.13
C LEU A 5 19.46 18.17 5.50
N LEU A 6 18.88 19.27 5.02
CA LEU A 6 17.60 19.25 4.29
C LEU A 6 17.69 18.44 3.00
N GLN A 7 18.74 18.64 2.20
CA GLN A 7 19.00 17.84 0.99
C GLN A 7 19.12 16.34 1.29
N ARG A 8 19.86 15.98 2.36
CA ARG A 8 19.99 14.58 2.77
C ARG A 8 18.64 13.98 3.16
N ARG A 9 17.82 14.69 3.94
CA ARG A 9 16.47 14.24 4.33
C ARG A 9 15.54 14.11 3.12
N LEU A 10 15.62 15.03 2.17
CA LEU A 10 14.85 14.98 0.94
C LEU A 10 15.23 13.74 0.11
N ALA A 11 16.53 13.48 -0.06
CA ALA A 11 17.01 12.30 -0.78
C ALA A 11 16.57 11.00 -0.12
N GLN A 12 16.62 10.92 1.21
CA GLN A 12 16.13 9.76 1.97
C GLN A 12 14.62 9.55 1.80
N THR A 13 13.85 10.64 1.86
CA THR A 13 12.39 10.61 1.68
C THR A 13 12.02 10.15 0.27
N ALA A 14 12.70 10.68 -0.75
CA ALA A 14 12.51 10.29 -2.14
C ALA A 14 12.88 8.82 -2.41
N ALA A 15 13.96 8.33 -1.81
CA ALA A 15 14.36 6.93 -1.92
C ALA A 15 13.29 6.00 -1.31
N ARG A 16 12.82 6.31 -0.09
CA ARG A 16 11.75 5.57 0.56
C ARG A 16 10.44 5.60 -0.22
N LEU A 17 10.07 6.76 -0.76
CA LEU A 17 8.88 6.90 -1.60
C LEU A 17 8.95 6.01 -2.86
N LYS A 18 10.13 5.92 -3.48
CA LYS A 18 10.35 5.04 -4.63
C LYS A 18 10.16 3.56 -4.24
N GLU A 19 10.73 3.13 -3.13
CA GLU A 19 10.58 1.76 -2.62
C GLU A 19 9.11 1.41 -2.37
N LEU A 20 8.38 2.27 -1.65
CA LEU A 20 6.97 2.03 -1.33
C LEU A 20 6.08 2.02 -2.58
N ARG A 21 6.37 2.84 -3.60
CA ARG A 21 5.63 2.81 -4.86
C ARG A 21 5.84 1.51 -5.63
N LEU A 22 7.04 0.93 -5.58
CA LEU A 22 7.32 -0.38 -6.16
C LEU A 22 6.61 -1.49 -5.37
N GLU A 23 6.65 -1.42 -4.04
CA GLU A 23 5.92 -2.35 -3.18
C GLU A 23 4.41 -2.27 -3.43
N LEU A 24 3.85 -1.06 -3.50
CA LEU A 24 2.44 -0.84 -3.79
C LEU A 24 2.04 -1.48 -5.12
N LEU A 25 2.86 -1.36 -6.16
CA LEU A 25 2.57 -1.99 -7.46
C LEU A 25 2.42 -3.51 -7.34
N VAL A 26 3.33 -4.17 -6.60
CA VAL A 26 3.27 -5.62 -6.38
C VAL A 26 2.07 -5.99 -5.51
N VAL A 27 1.82 -5.23 -4.45
CA VAL A 27 0.72 -5.48 -3.52
C VAL A 27 -0.64 -5.24 -4.17
N SER A 28 -0.78 -4.26 -5.07
CA SER A 28 -2.00 -4.01 -5.83
C SER A 28 -2.33 -5.20 -6.76
N ASP A 29 -1.31 -5.77 -7.41
CA ASP A 29 -1.46 -6.96 -8.26
C ASP A 29 -1.89 -8.19 -7.44
N GLN A 30 -1.17 -8.46 -6.35
CA GLN A 30 -1.53 -9.53 -5.41
C GLN A 30 -2.93 -9.35 -4.84
N MET A 31 -3.31 -8.13 -4.47
CA MET A 31 -4.63 -7.81 -3.94
C MET A 31 -5.72 -8.13 -4.96
N SER A 32 -5.53 -7.77 -6.24
CA SER A 32 -6.51 -8.08 -7.29
C SER A 32 -6.77 -9.58 -7.35
N HIS A 33 -5.70 -10.37 -7.45
CA HIS A 33 -5.80 -11.83 -7.50
C HIS A 33 -6.52 -12.43 -6.28
N MET A 34 -6.14 -12.01 -5.07
CA MET A 34 -6.74 -12.56 -3.84
C MET A 34 -8.21 -12.18 -3.66
N VAL A 35 -8.59 -10.97 -4.08
CA VAL A 35 -9.98 -10.53 -4.03
C VAL A 35 -10.81 -11.29 -5.06
N ASP A 36 -10.29 -11.48 -6.27
CA ASP A 36 -10.96 -12.25 -7.33
C ASP A 36 -11.16 -13.71 -6.90
N ASP A 37 -10.12 -14.35 -6.34
CA ASP A 37 -10.20 -15.72 -5.80
C ASP A 37 -11.25 -15.85 -4.68
N ALA A 38 -11.32 -14.87 -3.76
CA ALA A 38 -12.31 -14.85 -2.69
C ALA A 38 -13.74 -14.69 -3.23
N ASN A 39 -13.93 -13.91 -4.30
CA ASN A 39 -15.22 -13.74 -4.96
C ASN A 39 -15.68 -15.03 -5.65
N ASP A 40 -14.78 -15.72 -6.35
CA ASP A 40 -15.08 -17.00 -7.01
C ASP A 40 -15.47 -18.08 -5.99
N LEU A 41 -14.74 -18.15 -4.87
CA LEU A 41 -15.09 -19.07 -3.77
C LEU A 41 -16.41 -18.68 -3.09
N SER A 42 -16.72 -17.39 -3.00
CA SER A 42 -18.02 -16.92 -2.49
C SER A 42 -19.17 -17.44 -3.36
N LEU A 43 -19.04 -17.34 -4.69
CA LEU A 43 -20.01 -17.88 -5.63
C LEU A 43 -20.16 -19.39 -5.47
N ARG A 44 -19.04 -20.12 -5.36
CA ARG A 44 -19.06 -21.58 -5.15
C ARG A 44 -19.74 -21.98 -3.84
N ALA A 45 -19.45 -21.28 -2.75
CA ALA A 45 -20.05 -21.54 -1.43
C ALA A 45 -21.58 -21.36 -1.47
N LEU A 46 -22.05 -20.30 -2.13
CA LEU A 46 -23.48 -20.04 -2.32
C LEU A 46 -24.17 -21.10 -3.17
N VAL A 47 -23.52 -21.57 -4.24
CA VAL A 47 -24.12 -22.56 -5.16
C VAL A 47 -24.10 -23.97 -4.58
N SER A 48 -23.03 -24.33 -3.88
CA SER A 48 -22.83 -25.72 -3.43
C SER A 48 -23.47 -25.99 -2.07
N GLU A 49 -23.71 -24.95 -1.26
CA GLU A 49 -24.26 -25.03 0.09
C GLU A 49 -23.54 -26.06 1.00
N THR A 50 -22.27 -26.35 0.71
CA THR A 50 -21.49 -27.33 1.47
C THR A 50 -20.64 -26.64 2.54
N PRO A 51 -20.47 -27.27 3.72
CA PRO A 51 -19.59 -26.76 4.76
C PRO A 51 -18.13 -26.57 4.30
N SER A 52 -17.66 -27.40 3.36
CA SER A 52 -16.29 -27.31 2.82
C SER A 52 -16.09 -26.06 1.98
N ALA A 53 -17.01 -25.76 1.05
CA ALA A 53 -16.92 -24.57 0.21
C ALA A 53 -17.01 -23.27 1.03
N GLU A 54 -17.86 -23.27 2.05
CA GLU A 54 -17.97 -22.17 3.00
C GLU A 54 -16.68 -21.97 3.84
N PHE A 55 -15.98 -23.05 4.21
CA PHE A 55 -14.69 -22.96 4.89
C PHE A 55 -13.61 -22.36 3.98
N GLU A 56 -13.50 -22.84 2.73
CA GLU A 56 -12.55 -22.31 1.74
C GLU A 56 -12.76 -20.82 1.48
N TYR A 57 -14.01 -20.40 1.29
CA TYR A 57 -14.37 -18.99 1.14
C TYR A 57 -13.89 -18.15 2.31
N ARG A 58 -14.15 -18.59 3.55
CA ARG A 58 -13.74 -17.82 4.75
C ARG A 58 -12.23 -17.67 4.88
N GLU A 59 -11.46 -18.70 4.54
CA GLU A 59 -10.00 -18.60 4.57
C GLU A 59 -9.49 -17.64 3.49
N SER A 60 -9.98 -17.77 2.26
CA SER A 60 -9.60 -16.86 1.17
C SER A 60 -9.98 -15.40 1.49
N LYS A 61 -11.18 -15.17 2.03
CA LYS A 61 -11.63 -13.85 2.48
C LYS A 61 -10.71 -13.24 3.53
N LYS A 62 -10.27 -14.00 4.52
CA LYS A 62 -9.32 -13.49 5.53
C LYS A 62 -8.02 -13.02 4.89
N HIS A 63 -7.52 -13.75 3.89
CA HIS A 63 -6.32 -13.36 3.17
C HIS A 63 -6.54 -12.09 2.34
N ALA A 64 -7.67 -11.99 1.63
CA ALA A 64 -8.08 -10.78 0.92
C ALA A 64 -8.18 -9.56 1.86
N ASP A 65 -8.79 -9.72 3.04
CA ASP A 65 -8.92 -8.65 4.03
C ASP A 65 -7.55 -8.18 4.57
N VAL A 66 -6.58 -9.10 4.70
CA VAL A 66 -5.21 -8.75 5.11
C VAL A 66 -4.51 -7.93 4.03
N ILE A 67 -4.54 -8.36 2.77
CA ILE A 67 -3.84 -7.67 1.68
C ILE A 67 -4.49 -6.31 1.37
N VAL A 68 -5.82 -6.19 1.48
CA VAL A 68 -6.53 -4.91 1.34
C VAL A 68 -6.09 -3.91 2.42
N ARG A 69 -5.93 -4.36 3.67
CA ARG A 69 -5.41 -3.50 4.74
C ARG A 69 -3.97 -3.08 4.50
N HIS A 70 -3.10 -4.01 4.08
CA HIS A 70 -1.70 -3.70 3.75
C HIS A 70 -1.61 -2.67 2.61
N HIS A 71 -2.37 -2.88 1.53
CA HIS A 71 -2.48 -1.93 0.42
C HIS A 71 -2.90 -0.54 0.93
N GLY A 72 -3.92 -0.46 1.78
CA GLY A 72 -4.37 0.80 2.38
C GLY A 72 -3.29 1.49 3.22
N GLN A 73 -2.49 0.73 3.98
CA GLN A 73 -1.37 1.25 4.76
C GLN A 73 -0.26 1.83 3.87
N LEU A 74 0.09 1.14 2.78
CA LEU A 74 1.09 1.62 1.80
C LEU A 74 0.64 2.92 1.14
N VAL A 75 -0.62 3.00 0.70
CA VAL A 75 -1.19 4.22 0.12
C VAL A 75 -1.12 5.38 1.10
N ALA A 76 -1.47 5.15 2.37
CA ALA A 76 -1.40 6.17 3.41
C ALA A 76 0.05 6.64 3.68
N GLU A 77 1.01 5.71 3.80
CA GLU A 77 2.43 6.02 4.03
C GLU A 77 3.02 6.82 2.86
N ILE A 78 2.68 6.45 1.62
CA ILE A 78 3.08 7.20 0.41
C ILE A 78 2.56 8.65 0.47
N ALA A 79 1.28 8.84 0.76
CA ALA A 79 0.67 10.18 0.85
C ALA A 79 1.29 11.02 1.99
N ASP A 80 1.66 10.40 3.10
CA ASP A 80 2.41 11.06 4.19
C ASP A 80 3.80 11.49 3.74
N LEU A 81 4.55 10.62 3.05
CA LEU A 81 5.90 10.94 2.57
C LEU A 81 5.89 12.02 1.49
N GLU A 82 4.91 12.02 0.59
CA GLU A 82 4.73 13.08 -0.41
C GLU A 82 4.51 14.44 0.24
N ARG A 83 3.66 14.51 1.27
CA ARG A 83 3.47 15.74 2.06
C ARG A 83 4.75 16.19 2.72
N ARG A 84 5.48 15.28 3.39
CA ARG A 84 6.78 15.60 4.02
C ARG A 84 7.82 16.06 3.00
N MET A 85 7.81 15.49 1.79
CA MET A 85 8.71 15.88 0.71
C MET A 85 8.40 17.32 0.26
N ASN A 86 7.13 17.67 0.09
CA ASN A 86 6.71 19.04 -0.23
C ASN A 86 7.14 20.03 0.86
N ASP A 87 6.91 19.71 2.13
CA ASP A 87 7.34 20.56 3.25
C ASP A 87 8.86 20.78 3.26
N LEU A 88 9.64 19.75 2.95
CA LEU A 88 11.10 19.86 2.86
C LEU A 88 11.53 20.74 1.69
N LEU A 89 10.86 20.62 0.54
CA LEU A 89 11.12 21.44 -0.64
C LEU A 89 10.80 22.92 -0.37
N ASP A 90 9.71 23.22 0.33
CA ASP A 90 9.33 24.59 0.65
C ASP A 90 10.32 25.23 1.63
N ARG A 91 10.73 24.52 2.68
CA ARG A 91 11.81 24.99 3.57
C ARG A 91 13.13 25.22 2.84
N MET A 92 13.43 24.42 1.83
CA MET A 92 14.62 24.63 1.00
C MET A 92 14.52 25.92 0.19
N LYS A 93 13.35 26.25 -0.37
CA LYS A 93 13.12 27.51 -1.08
C LYS A 93 13.30 28.72 -0.16
N GLU A 94 12.73 28.65 1.04
CA GLU A 94 12.84 29.69 2.08
C GLU A 94 14.30 29.96 2.47
N HIS A 95 15.13 28.92 2.58
CA HIS A 95 16.56 29.07 2.88
C HIS A 95 17.44 29.52 1.69
N SER A 96 16.90 29.54 0.48
CA SER A 96 17.60 29.96 -0.74
C SER A 96 17.24 31.37 -1.22
N SER A 97 16.24 32.00 -0.60
CA SER A 97 15.89 33.42 -0.78
C SER A 97 16.64 34.29 0.23
#